data_AF-A0A3M7BW68-F1
#
_entry.id   AF-A0A3M7BW68-F1
#
_cell.length_a   1.000
_cell.length_b   1.000
_cell.length_c   1.000
_cell.angle_alpha   90.00
_cell.angle_beta   90.00
_cell.angle_gamma   90.00
#
_symmetry.space_group_name_H-M   'P 1'
#
loop_
_entity.id
_entity.type
_entity.pdbx_description
1 polymer ?
#
loop_
_entity_poly.entity_id
_entity_poly.type
_entity_poly.pdbx_seq_one_letter_code
_entity_poly.pdbx_strand_id
1 'polypeptide(L)'
;MTLGHELKTLNPSTLISGFILTVILAIAYTYITTLIIFHLGVASRTQPSEKGPTRPPLIPYAIPRLGSAIDFSNQKIGHFWSWLRKQSRRYNQQAFSILLAGTRTNFIYSVEGITAAFKSRQLSRSGLDQQLGINALGMSKEDAKRAFPADLDPKGKLSTAKIHTEHLLSASAVNSLTVKFMECLAQELQNDANLKDGIEVNLYEWLWQRIFHASTTSLYGTKLIEMFPDFDKDYKVWEDNMLGLLFGVPRFVIGHAYKARDANIKKLTAFLAEGYKNGSDGNSDWEPWFGARVVRKRHEYYHQQGLSIESQAGCDLVFLAGILSNATPATGWLLAHLLSPTSPSNLLPRIMEELRSTQRPNGSVDVPALTKLPLLNSAFHETLRLYVDLLIVRQVDSSVTLAGQHHVRQGEHVMAPSWMTHRDPDTFARPDEFDPERFLCEDPETGKLSYNTSKSAGSYFPFGGGHYMCPGRTFAKQEVLGSVATLLLNLDVTFLGFVHEKGGRYSSAGRGSENFPGLKDNYAGNQVVGMQGDLKVRLKAKA
;
A
#
# COMPACT_ATOMS: atom_id res chain seq x y z
N MET A 1 -53.27 29.91 -7.30
CA MET A 1 -52.66 31.26 -7.24
C MET A 1 -52.39 31.77 -5.82
N THR A 2 -52.67 30.99 -4.76
CA THR A 2 -52.57 31.45 -3.35
C THR A 2 -51.25 31.13 -2.63
N LEU A 3 -50.45 30.15 -3.07
CA LEU A 3 -49.15 29.86 -2.42
C LEU A 3 -48.06 30.91 -2.69
N GLY A 4 -48.18 31.66 -3.79
CA GLY A 4 -47.14 32.62 -4.21
C GLY A 4 -47.16 33.95 -3.47
N HIS A 5 -48.24 34.26 -2.74
CA HIS A 5 -48.42 35.56 -2.08
C HIS A 5 -48.01 35.55 -0.60
N GLU A 6 -48.06 34.40 0.08
CA GLU A 6 -47.64 34.27 1.50
C GLU A 6 -46.12 34.16 1.67
N LEU A 7 -45.40 33.58 0.70
CA LEU A 7 -43.93 33.45 0.76
C LEU A 7 -43.19 34.80 0.71
N LYS A 8 -43.84 35.90 0.29
CA LYS A 8 -43.26 37.25 0.27
C LYS A 8 -43.23 37.94 1.65
N THR A 9 -43.83 37.35 2.68
CA THR A 9 -43.92 37.94 4.04
C THR A 9 -43.08 37.23 5.10
N LEU A 10 -42.43 36.12 4.74
CA LEU A 10 -41.59 35.37 5.68
C LEU A 10 -40.24 36.05 5.85
N ASN A 11 -39.92 36.44 7.08
CA ASN A 11 -38.61 36.95 7.47
C ASN A 11 -37.52 35.93 7.07
N PRO A 12 -36.41 36.35 6.42
CA PRO A 12 -35.30 35.47 6.06
C PRO A 12 -34.84 34.56 7.21
N SER A 13 -34.88 35.05 8.46
CA SER A 13 -34.55 34.25 9.65
C SER A 13 -35.50 33.07 9.90
N THR A 14 -36.80 33.22 9.61
CA THR A 14 -37.80 32.15 9.74
C THR A 14 -37.60 31.10 8.64
N LEU A 15 -37.29 31.52 7.41
CA LEU A 15 -36.98 30.60 6.30
C LEU A 15 -35.69 29.81 6.59
N ILE A 16 -34.64 30.47 7.09
CA ILE A 16 -33.39 29.83 7.49
C ILE A 16 -33.64 28.84 8.64
N SER A 17 -34.39 29.23 9.67
CA SER A 17 -34.69 28.37 10.82
C SER A 17 -35.54 27.15 10.41
N GLY A 18 -36.55 27.34 9.56
CA GLY A 18 -37.36 26.25 9.02
C GLY A 18 -36.55 25.28 8.15
N PHE A 19 -35.63 25.80 7.34
CA PHE A 19 -34.70 24.98 6.57
C PHE A 19 -33.77 24.17 7.48
N ILE A 20 -33.14 24.80 8.48
CA ILE A 20 -32.27 24.13 9.45
C ILE A 20 -33.04 23.03 10.19
N LEU A 21 -34.26 23.30 10.68
CA LEU A 21 -35.09 22.31 11.36
C LEU A 21 -35.42 21.12 10.44
N THR A 22 -35.78 21.39 9.19
CA THR A 22 -36.08 20.35 8.19
C THR A 22 -34.86 19.45 7.95
N VAL A 23 -33.67 20.04 7.85
CA VAL A 23 -32.41 19.29 7.69
C VAL A 23 -32.13 18.43 8.93
N ILE A 24 -32.27 18.98 10.14
CA ILE A 24 -32.08 18.24 11.40
C ILE A 24 -33.06 17.06 11.49
N LEU A 25 -34.33 17.28 11.20
CA LEU A 25 -35.34 16.21 11.23
C LEU A 25 -35.06 15.12 10.20
N ALA A 26 -34.61 15.47 8.99
CA ALA A 26 -34.23 14.50 7.97
C ALA A 26 -33.02 13.66 8.40
N ILE A 27 -32.01 14.28 9.02
CA ILE A 27 -30.82 13.60 9.56
C ILE A 27 -31.23 12.64 10.70
N ALA A 28 -32.05 13.12 11.64
CA ALA A 28 -32.52 12.32 12.77
C ALA A 28 -33.39 11.14 12.30
N TYR A 29 -34.32 11.37 11.38
CA TYR A 29 -35.15 10.32 10.78
C TYR A 29 -34.30 9.25 10.09
N THR A 30 -33.31 9.66 9.30
CA THR A 30 -32.38 8.75 8.61
C THR A 30 -31.59 7.91 9.61
N TYR A 31 -31.04 8.54 10.65
CA TYR A 31 -30.29 7.84 11.68
C TYR A 31 -31.15 6.85 12.46
N ILE A 32 -32.33 7.26 12.94
CA ILE A 32 -33.25 6.39 13.70
C ILE A 32 -33.69 5.20 12.85
N THR A 33 -34.07 5.44 11.59
CA THR A 33 -34.50 4.39 10.68
C THR A 33 -33.38 3.38 10.44
N THR A 34 -32.17 3.85 10.15
CA THR A 34 -31.02 2.97 9.90
C THR A 34 -30.56 2.25 11.16
N LEU A 35 -30.69 2.87 12.34
CA LEU A 35 -30.43 2.26 13.65
C LEU A 35 -31.37 1.09 13.94
N ILE A 36 -32.67 1.26 13.69
CA ILE A 36 -33.66 0.18 13.83
C ILE A 36 -33.32 -0.98 12.88
N ILE A 37 -33.08 -0.68 11.60
CA ILE A 37 -32.70 -1.70 10.60
C ILE A 37 -31.43 -2.45 11.01
N PHE A 38 -30.43 -1.74 11.53
CA PHE A 38 -29.19 -2.33 12.01
C PHE A 38 -29.43 -3.34 13.15
N HIS A 39 -30.15 -2.94 14.20
CA HIS A 39 -30.41 -3.82 15.34
C HIS A 39 -31.27 -5.03 14.98
N LEU A 40 -32.26 -4.87 14.11
CA LEU A 40 -33.02 -6.00 13.55
C LEU A 40 -32.11 -6.95 12.75
N GLY A 41 -31.18 -6.39 11.96
CA GLY A 41 -30.21 -7.15 11.18
C GLY A 41 -29.20 -7.92 12.05
N VAL A 42 -28.73 -7.33 13.14
CA VAL A 42 -27.84 -8.00 14.10
C VAL A 42 -28.57 -9.11 14.86
N ALA A 43 -29.76 -8.82 15.40
CA ALA A 43 -30.54 -9.79 16.17
C ALA A 43 -30.87 -11.06 15.37
N SER A 44 -31.26 -10.89 14.10
CA SER A 44 -31.59 -12.01 13.21
C SER A 44 -30.41 -12.95 12.89
N ARG A 45 -29.16 -12.54 13.16
CA ARG A 45 -27.94 -13.33 12.94
C ARG A 45 -27.40 -14.03 14.18
N THR A 46 -27.82 -13.59 15.38
CA THR A 46 -27.39 -14.20 16.66
C THR A 46 -28.09 -15.53 16.95
N GLN A 47 -29.11 -15.89 16.17
CA GLN A 47 -29.76 -17.19 16.21
C GLN A 47 -29.21 -18.07 15.08
N PRO A 48 -28.88 -19.35 15.32
CA PRO A 48 -28.48 -20.27 14.25
C PRO A 48 -29.65 -20.41 13.27
N SER A 49 -29.58 -19.71 12.15
CA SER A 49 -30.77 -19.56 11.30
C SER A 49 -30.86 -20.69 10.28
N GLU A 50 -32.01 -21.36 10.24
CA GLU A 50 -32.52 -22.15 9.11
C GLU A 50 -32.76 -21.29 7.84
N LYS A 51 -32.57 -19.95 7.91
CA LYS A 51 -33.04 -18.96 6.91
C LYS A 51 -32.05 -18.62 5.79
N GLY A 52 -30.98 -19.38 5.62
CA GLY A 52 -30.03 -19.20 4.52
C GLY A 52 -29.14 -17.94 4.62
N PRO A 53 -28.41 -17.60 3.54
CA PRO A 53 -27.42 -16.52 3.56
C PRO A 53 -28.04 -15.13 3.80
N THR A 54 -27.39 -14.29 4.60
CA THR A 54 -27.90 -12.95 4.94
C THR A 54 -26.94 -11.85 4.50
N ARG A 55 -27.45 -10.62 4.33
CA ARG A 55 -26.63 -9.45 4.02
C ARG A 55 -25.90 -8.96 5.29
N PRO A 56 -24.62 -8.55 5.22
CA PRO A 56 -23.93 -7.96 6.38
C PRO A 56 -24.73 -6.76 6.95
N PRO A 57 -24.82 -6.55 8.27
CA PRO A 57 -25.61 -5.47 8.85
C PRO A 57 -25.10 -4.11 8.39
N LEU A 58 -26.01 -3.22 7.98
CA LEU A 58 -25.65 -1.86 7.58
C LEU A 58 -25.48 -1.01 8.83
N ILE A 59 -24.27 -0.50 9.07
CA ILE A 59 -24.01 0.43 10.16
C ILE A 59 -24.90 1.67 9.99
N PRO A 60 -25.53 2.16 11.07
CA PRO A 60 -26.37 3.36 11.03
C PRO A 60 -25.60 4.59 10.54
N TYR A 61 -26.28 5.46 9.79
CA TYR A 61 -25.71 6.71 9.28
C TYR A 61 -26.74 7.83 9.29
N ALA A 62 -26.25 9.06 9.39
CA ALA A 62 -27.10 10.24 9.59
C ALA A 62 -27.29 11.06 8.30
N ILE A 63 -26.29 11.07 7.40
CA ILE A 63 -26.32 11.87 6.16
C ILE A 63 -26.75 10.99 4.98
N PRO A 64 -27.94 11.21 4.38
CA PRO A 64 -28.38 10.47 3.21
C PRO A 64 -27.38 10.52 2.06
N ARG A 65 -27.24 9.42 1.32
CA ARG A 65 -26.25 9.19 0.24
C ARG A 65 -24.79 9.20 0.69
N LEU A 66 -24.33 10.22 1.42
CA LEU A 66 -22.93 10.29 1.86
C LEU A 66 -22.60 9.14 2.83
N GLY A 67 -23.54 8.78 3.70
CA GLY A 67 -23.40 7.66 4.61
C GLY A 67 -22.25 7.86 5.58
N SER A 68 -21.33 6.89 5.64
CA SER A 68 -20.14 6.89 6.49
C SER A 68 -18.89 7.40 5.76
N ALA A 69 -19.03 8.07 4.61
CA ALA A 69 -17.89 8.50 3.82
C ALA A 69 -16.95 9.46 4.58
N ILE A 70 -17.48 10.38 5.40
CA ILE A 70 -16.64 11.30 6.19
C ILE A 70 -15.78 10.54 7.21
N ASP A 71 -16.39 9.63 7.97
CA ASP A 71 -15.69 8.81 8.96
C ASP A 71 -14.65 7.88 8.30
N PHE A 72 -14.99 7.33 7.13
CA PHE A 72 -14.10 6.48 6.34
C PHE A 72 -12.94 7.25 5.72
N SER A 73 -13.17 8.51 5.32
CA SER A 73 -12.15 9.41 4.77
C SER A 73 -11.26 10.05 5.84
N ASN A 74 -11.38 9.66 7.11
CA ASN A 74 -10.47 10.10 8.16
C ASN A 74 -9.04 9.64 7.84
N GLN A 75 -8.11 10.60 7.79
CA GLN A 75 -6.72 10.35 7.44
C GLN A 75 -5.86 9.81 8.61
N LYS A 76 -6.44 9.67 9.81
CA LYS A 76 -5.75 9.02 10.91
C LYS A 76 -5.85 7.51 10.77
N ILE A 77 -4.80 6.90 10.22
CA ILE A 77 -4.72 5.45 9.97
C ILE A 77 -5.06 4.66 11.25
N GLY A 78 -5.82 3.60 11.08
CA GLY A 78 -6.26 2.73 12.17
C GLY A 78 -7.45 3.25 12.97
N HIS A 79 -7.84 4.53 12.89
CA HIS A 79 -8.97 5.06 13.65
C HIS A 79 -10.29 4.40 13.24
N PHE A 80 -10.62 4.42 11.94
CA PHE A 80 -11.82 3.78 11.40
C PHE A 80 -11.82 2.26 11.68
N TRP A 81 -10.70 1.59 11.46
CA TRP A 81 -10.57 0.14 11.69
C TRP A 81 -10.72 -0.24 13.16
N SER A 82 -10.13 0.53 14.08
CA SER A 82 -10.24 0.28 15.52
C SER A 82 -11.68 0.46 16.00
N TRP A 83 -12.38 1.47 15.47
CA TRP A 83 -13.81 1.63 15.73
C TRP A 83 -14.61 0.44 15.17
N LEU A 84 -14.34 0.00 13.93
CA LEU A 84 -15.04 -1.12 13.31
C LEU A 84 -14.81 -2.44 14.08
N ARG A 85 -13.59 -2.69 14.57
CA ARG A 85 -13.26 -3.82 15.45
C ARG A 85 -14.06 -3.79 16.75
N LYS A 86 -14.19 -2.61 17.38
CA LYS A 86 -15.03 -2.47 18.58
C LYS A 86 -16.48 -2.84 18.29
N GLN A 87 -17.03 -2.44 17.14
CA GLN A 87 -18.39 -2.84 16.74
C GLN A 87 -18.49 -4.34 16.46
N SER A 88 -17.50 -4.93 15.80
CA SER A 88 -17.43 -6.38 15.53
C SER A 88 -17.53 -7.19 16.81
N ARG A 89 -16.72 -6.86 17.82
CA ARG A 89 -16.76 -7.51 19.13
C ARG A 89 -18.07 -7.28 19.87
N ARG A 90 -18.54 -6.03 19.90
CA ARG A 90 -19.78 -5.64 20.60
C ARG A 90 -20.99 -6.43 20.11
N TYR A 91 -21.08 -6.68 18.80
CA TYR A 91 -22.23 -7.34 18.18
C TYR A 91 -21.97 -8.78 17.75
N ASN A 92 -20.79 -9.32 18.08
CA ASN A 92 -20.31 -10.63 17.65
C ASN A 92 -20.53 -10.87 16.14
N GLN A 93 -20.07 -9.93 15.31
CA GLN A 93 -20.19 -9.97 13.85
C GLN A 93 -18.82 -10.12 13.20
N GLN A 94 -18.77 -10.85 12.09
CA GLN A 94 -17.56 -11.02 11.26
C GLN A 94 -17.61 -10.24 9.93
N ALA A 95 -18.70 -9.51 9.71
CA ALA A 95 -18.90 -8.65 8.55
C ALA A 95 -19.85 -7.51 8.87
N PHE A 96 -19.62 -6.34 8.27
CA PHE A 96 -20.54 -5.20 8.29
C PHE A 96 -20.63 -4.56 6.92
N SER A 97 -21.70 -3.80 6.68
CA SER A 97 -21.76 -2.87 5.56
C SER A 97 -21.75 -1.44 6.05
N ILE A 98 -21.18 -0.54 5.26
CA ILE A 98 -21.43 0.91 5.38
C ILE A 98 -21.96 1.44 4.04
N LEU A 99 -22.52 2.64 4.06
CA LEU A 99 -22.84 3.37 2.84
C LEU A 99 -21.68 4.33 2.55
N LEU A 100 -21.01 4.16 1.42
CA LEU A 100 -19.97 5.06 0.93
C LEU A 100 -20.47 5.78 -0.31
N ALA A 101 -20.83 7.06 -0.17
CA ALA A 101 -21.24 7.93 -1.28
C ALA A 101 -22.31 7.30 -2.21
N GLY A 102 -23.30 6.63 -1.62
CA GLY A 102 -24.42 6.00 -2.34
C GLY A 102 -24.23 4.50 -2.61
N THR A 103 -23.02 3.98 -2.47
CA THR A 103 -22.71 2.57 -2.70
C THR A 103 -22.60 1.80 -1.39
N ARG A 104 -23.37 0.71 -1.26
CA ARG A 104 -23.20 -0.21 -0.13
C ARG A 104 -21.86 -0.93 -0.27
N THR A 105 -21.05 -0.80 0.76
CA THR A 105 -19.72 -1.40 0.84
C THR A 105 -19.67 -2.39 1.98
N ASN A 106 -19.37 -3.65 1.68
CA ASN A 106 -19.41 -4.78 2.61
C ASN A 106 -17.99 -5.12 3.09
N PHE A 107 -17.67 -4.85 4.35
CA PHE A 107 -16.42 -5.26 4.99
C PHE A 107 -16.54 -6.70 5.47
N ILE A 108 -15.67 -7.56 4.95
CA ILE A 108 -15.55 -8.97 5.31
C ILE A 108 -14.17 -9.16 5.96
N TYR A 109 -14.15 -9.65 7.20
CA TYR A 109 -12.90 -9.85 7.94
C TYR A 109 -12.79 -11.23 8.62
N SER A 110 -13.73 -12.15 8.37
CA SER A 110 -13.55 -13.60 8.62
C SER A 110 -12.54 -14.21 7.64
N VAL A 111 -11.73 -15.17 8.10
CA VAL A 111 -10.78 -15.91 7.25
C VAL A 111 -11.46 -16.59 6.07
N GLU A 112 -12.61 -17.22 6.28
CA GLU A 112 -13.37 -17.94 5.26
C GLU A 112 -13.93 -16.97 4.22
N GLY A 113 -14.49 -15.85 4.67
CA GLY A 113 -15.05 -14.81 3.80
C GLY A 113 -13.97 -14.12 2.94
N ILE A 114 -12.80 -13.83 3.51
CA ILE A 114 -11.65 -13.28 2.77
C ILE A 114 -11.15 -14.29 1.74
N THR A 115 -11.00 -15.56 2.14
CA THR A 115 -10.58 -16.64 1.25
C THR A 115 -11.57 -16.84 0.10
N ALA A 116 -12.88 -16.79 0.38
CA ALA A 116 -13.92 -16.86 -0.64
C ALA A 116 -13.85 -15.66 -1.59
N ALA A 117 -13.60 -14.44 -1.08
CA ALA A 117 -13.44 -13.26 -1.92
C ALA A 117 -12.23 -13.38 -2.86
N PHE A 118 -11.11 -13.92 -2.40
CA PHE A 118 -9.92 -14.15 -3.24
C PHE A 118 -10.14 -15.19 -4.34
N LYS A 119 -11.03 -16.17 -4.13
CA LYS A 119 -11.34 -17.23 -5.10
C LYS A 119 -12.50 -16.88 -6.04
N SER A 120 -13.28 -15.84 -5.74
CA SER A 120 -14.48 -15.51 -6.50
C SER A 120 -14.15 -14.94 -7.88
N ARG A 121 -14.87 -15.43 -8.91
CA ARG A 121 -14.85 -14.88 -10.27
C ARG A 121 -15.91 -13.79 -10.50
N GLN A 122 -16.76 -13.53 -9.51
CA GLN A 122 -17.84 -12.53 -9.57
C GLN A 122 -17.41 -11.18 -8.96
N LEU A 123 -16.14 -11.09 -8.54
CA LEU A 123 -15.55 -9.93 -7.90
C LEU A 123 -14.43 -9.37 -8.78
N SER A 124 -14.58 -8.14 -9.26
CA SER A 124 -13.60 -7.48 -10.14
C SER A 124 -12.91 -6.30 -9.47
N ARG A 125 -11.76 -5.90 -10.03
CA ARG A 125 -11.03 -4.67 -9.70
C ARG A 125 -11.02 -3.65 -10.84
N SER A 126 -11.45 -4.04 -12.04
CA SER A 126 -11.31 -3.25 -13.27
C SER A 126 -11.91 -1.85 -13.18
N GLY A 127 -13.09 -1.69 -12.58
CA GLY A 127 -13.70 -0.37 -12.39
C GLY A 127 -12.84 0.58 -11.55
N LEU A 128 -12.23 0.06 -10.47
CA LEU A 128 -11.33 0.83 -9.62
C LEU A 128 -10.01 1.16 -10.33
N ASP A 129 -9.46 0.22 -11.07
CA ASP A 129 -8.21 0.42 -11.82
C ASP A 129 -8.40 1.43 -12.97
N GLN A 130 -9.57 1.43 -13.63
CA GLN A 130 -9.95 2.46 -14.61
C GLN A 130 -10.12 3.83 -13.96
N GLN A 131 -10.73 3.90 -12.77
CA GLN A 131 -10.85 5.14 -12.00
C GLN A 131 -9.47 5.68 -11.60
N LEU A 132 -8.53 4.81 -11.24
CA LEU A 132 -7.13 5.18 -11.00
C LEU A 132 -6.51 5.80 -12.26
N GLY A 133 -6.68 5.15 -13.42
CA GLY A 133 -6.22 5.66 -14.71
C GLY A 133 -6.71 7.07 -15.01
N ILE A 134 -8.00 7.32 -14.81
CA ILE A 134 -8.60 8.63 -15.10
C ILE A 134 -8.16 9.67 -14.07
N ASN A 135 -8.35 9.40 -12.78
CA ASN A 135 -8.24 10.42 -11.76
C ASN A 135 -6.78 10.66 -11.33
N ALA A 136 -6.02 9.58 -11.11
CA ALA A 136 -4.65 9.67 -10.58
C ALA A 136 -3.57 9.68 -11.67
N LEU A 137 -3.86 9.20 -12.88
CA LEU A 137 -2.89 9.10 -13.97
C LEU A 137 -3.22 10.00 -15.17
N GLY A 138 -4.38 10.68 -15.16
CA GLY A 138 -4.74 11.69 -16.18
C GLY A 138 -5.15 11.10 -17.53
N MET A 139 -5.52 9.82 -17.59
CA MET A 139 -5.93 9.14 -18.83
C MET A 139 -7.32 9.57 -19.30
N SER A 140 -7.57 9.44 -20.61
CA SER A 140 -8.93 9.42 -21.14
C SER A 140 -9.68 8.18 -20.65
N LYS A 141 -11.03 8.20 -20.66
CA LYS A 141 -11.84 7.02 -20.31
C LYS A 141 -11.53 5.83 -21.23
N GLU A 142 -11.25 6.09 -22.51
CA GLU A 142 -10.97 5.03 -23.49
C GLU A 142 -9.55 4.48 -23.37
N ASP A 143 -8.55 5.31 -23.04
CA ASP A 143 -7.21 4.80 -22.69
C ASP A 143 -7.24 4.02 -21.37
N ALA A 144 -7.97 4.48 -20.36
CA ALA A 144 -8.08 3.78 -19.07
C ALA A 144 -8.68 2.37 -19.22
N LYS A 145 -9.71 2.20 -20.07
CA LYS A 145 -10.27 0.87 -20.39
C LYS A 145 -9.27 -0.04 -21.10
N ARG A 146 -8.42 0.51 -21.97
CA ARG A 146 -7.39 -0.23 -22.72
C ARG A 146 -6.19 -0.57 -21.85
N ALA A 147 -5.80 0.32 -20.94
CA ALA A 147 -4.72 0.11 -19.99
C ALA A 147 -5.10 -0.88 -18.87
N PHE A 148 -6.37 -0.86 -18.44
CA PHE A 148 -6.90 -1.70 -17.37
C PHE A 148 -8.13 -2.50 -17.86
N PRO A 149 -7.92 -3.48 -18.75
CA PRO A 149 -9.00 -4.31 -19.27
C PRO A 149 -9.58 -5.23 -18.18
N ALA A 150 -10.85 -5.62 -18.35
CA ALA A 150 -11.50 -6.56 -17.44
C ALA A 150 -10.96 -7.99 -17.59
N ASP A 151 -10.60 -8.40 -18.81
CA ASP A 151 -9.91 -9.65 -19.09
C ASP A 151 -8.39 -9.44 -18.97
N LEU A 152 -7.80 -10.08 -17.96
CA LEU A 152 -6.40 -9.93 -17.61
C LEU A 152 -5.47 -10.91 -18.34
N ASP A 153 -6.02 -11.93 -19.01
CA ASP A 153 -5.22 -12.91 -19.75
C ASP A 153 -5.89 -13.37 -21.07
N PRO A 154 -5.98 -12.46 -22.06
CA PRO A 154 -6.53 -12.80 -23.36
C PRO A 154 -5.60 -13.78 -24.10
N LYS A 155 -6.17 -14.91 -24.55
CA LYS A 155 -5.41 -15.95 -25.27
C LYS A 155 -4.66 -15.39 -26.49
N GLY A 156 -3.38 -15.76 -26.63
CA GLY A 156 -2.57 -15.50 -27.82
C GLY A 156 -2.03 -14.07 -27.94
N LYS A 157 -2.17 -13.23 -26.90
CA LYS A 157 -1.63 -11.87 -26.86
C LYS A 157 -0.69 -11.70 -25.66
N LEU A 158 0.16 -10.67 -25.69
CA LEU A 158 0.89 -10.27 -24.50
C LEU A 158 -0.11 -9.73 -23.47
N SER A 159 -0.02 -10.21 -22.24
CA SER A 159 -0.89 -9.83 -21.11
C SER A 159 -0.05 -9.39 -19.92
N THR A 160 -0.61 -8.57 -19.04
CA THR A 160 0.08 -8.15 -17.80
C THR A 160 0.37 -9.36 -16.91
N ALA A 161 -0.54 -10.34 -16.86
CA ALA A 161 -0.34 -11.59 -16.14
C ALA A 161 0.89 -12.38 -16.65
N LYS A 162 1.05 -12.47 -17.98
CA LYS A 162 2.22 -13.12 -18.61
C LYS A 162 3.51 -12.37 -18.29
N ILE A 163 3.54 -11.06 -18.48
CA ILE A 163 4.70 -10.21 -18.16
C ILE A 163 5.12 -10.38 -16.69
N HIS A 164 4.16 -10.33 -15.77
CA HIS A 164 4.43 -10.49 -14.34
C HIS A 164 4.99 -11.88 -14.02
N THR A 165 4.43 -12.94 -14.61
CA THR A 165 4.88 -14.31 -14.40
C THR A 165 6.32 -14.49 -14.86
N GLU A 166 6.64 -14.02 -16.07
CA GLU A 166 7.96 -14.20 -16.68
C GLU A 166 9.05 -13.32 -16.04
N HIS A 167 8.70 -12.09 -15.61
CA HIS A 167 9.71 -11.10 -15.22
C HIS A 167 9.67 -10.63 -13.76
N LEU A 168 8.57 -10.84 -13.02
CA LEU A 168 8.43 -10.41 -11.62
C LEU A 168 8.21 -11.58 -10.64
N LEU A 169 7.89 -12.76 -11.15
CA LEU A 169 7.69 -13.97 -10.34
C LEU A 169 8.71 -15.07 -10.61
N SER A 170 9.34 -15.05 -11.79
CA SER A 170 10.46 -15.94 -12.10
C SER A 170 11.65 -15.64 -11.20
N ALA A 171 12.19 -16.67 -10.55
CA ALA A 171 13.33 -16.52 -9.64
C ALA A 171 14.57 -15.94 -10.35
N SER A 172 14.85 -16.33 -11.59
CA SER A 172 16.01 -15.83 -12.34
C SER A 172 15.87 -14.33 -12.62
N ALA A 173 14.74 -13.90 -13.17
CA ALA A 173 14.49 -12.50 -13.51
C ALA A 173 14.52 -11.61 -12.27
N VAL A 174 13.88 -12.04 -11.18
CA VAL A 174 13.82 -11.29 -9.93
C VAL A 174 15.20 -11.19 -9.28
N ASN A 175 15.97 -12.27 -9.23
CA ASN A 175 17.32 -12.24 -8.66
C ASN A 175 18.23 -11.30 -9.45
N SER A 176 18.18 -11.32 -10.80
CA SER A 176 18.97 -10.40 -11.63
C SER A 176 18.59 -8.94 -11.37
N LEU A 177 17.29 -8.64 -11.26
CA LEU A 177 16.82 -7.30 -10.94
C LEU A 177 17.27 -6.85 -9.54
N THR A 178 17.22 -7.74 -8.55
CA THR A 178 17.69 -7.46 -7.18
C THR A 178 19.19 -7.20 -7.13
N VAL A 179 20.00 -8.01 -7.82
CA VAL A 179 21.45 -7.77 -7.90
C VAL A 179 21.71 -6.39 -8.49
N LYS A 180 21.02 -6.04 -9.59
CA LYS A 180 21.16 -4.70 -10.19
C LYS A 180 20.72 -3.58 -9.25
N PHE A 181 19.63 -3.75 -8.53
CA PHE A 181 19.19 -2.80 -7.50
C PHE A 181 20.24 -2.62 -6.40
N MET A 182 20.79 -3.71 -5.87
CA MET A 182 21.80 -3.66 -4.82
C MET A 182 23.10 -3.00 -5.29
N GLU A 183 23.51 -3.24 -6.54
CA GLU A 183 24.63 -2.51 -7.18
C GLU A 183 24.34 -1.01 -7.23
N CYS A 184 23.17 -0.60 -7.73
CA CYS A 184 22.78 0.81 -7.78
C CYS A 184 22.75 1.44 -6.39
N LEU A 185 22.19 0.76 -5.38
CA LEU A 185 22.14 1.27 -4.01
C LEU A 185 23.54 1.38 -3.40
N ALA A 186 24.41 0.38 -3.61
CA ALA A 186 25.79 0.44 -3.16
C ALA A 186 26.55 1.61 -3.81
N GLN A 187 26.30 1.89 -5.09
CA GLN A 187 26.88 3.04 -5.79
C GLN A 187 26.41 4.38 -5.19
N GLU A 188 25.11 4.51 -4.87
CA GLU A 188 24.58 5.70 -4.19
C GLU A 188 25.25 5.92 -2.83
N LEU A 189 25.57 4.85 -2.09
CA LEU A 189 26.33 4.94 -0.84
C LEU A 189 27.79 5.35 -1.09
N GLN A 190 28.46 4.73 -2.07
CA GLN A 190 29.87 5.04 -2.37
C GLN A 190 30.08 6.47 -2.88
N ASN A 191 29.09 7.02 -3.60
CA ASN A 191 29.12 8.37 -4.13
C ASN A 191 28.90 9.45 -3.05
N ASP A 192 28.36 9.10 -1.88
CA ASP A 192 28.18 10.05 -0.78
C ASP A 192 29.48 10.22 0.01
N ALA A 193 30.29 11.19 -0.42
CA ALA A 193 31.58 11.51 0.18
C ALA A 193 31.50 11.80 1.68
N ASN A 194 30.35 12.28 2.18
CA ASN A 194 30.20 12.63 3.58
C ASN A 194 30.19 11.40 4.50
N LEU A 195 29.89 10.21 3.98
CA LEU A 195 29.93 8.97 4.76
C LEU A 195 31.35 8.61 5.23
N LYS A 196 32.41 9.12 4.59
CA LYS A 196 33.81 8.84 5.00
C LYS A 196 34.13 9.39 6.40
N ASP A 197 33.77 10.65 6.63
CA ASP A 197 33.98 11.34 7.92
C ASP A 197 32.83 11.11 8.91
N GLY A 198 31.70 10.69 8.35
CA GLY A 198 30.47 10.35 9.04
C GLY A 198 29.51 11.52 9.14
N ILE A 199 28.22 11.25 8.92
CA ILE A 199 27.14 12.24 8.85
C ILE A 199 26.03 11.96 9.84
N GLU A 200 25.42 13.01 10.35
CA GLU A 200 24.14 12.89 11.07
C GLU A 200 22.97 13.10 10.11
N VAL A 201 22.04 12.16 10.10
CA VAL A 201 20.88 12.19 9.22
C VAL A 201 19.62 11.71 9.94
N ASN A 202 18.47 12.09 9.40
CA ASN A 202 17.20 11.41 9.68
C ASN A 202 17.15 10.20 8.74
N LEU A 203 17.23 8.99 9.30
CA LEU A 203 17.56 7.78 8.57
C LEU A 203 16.56 7.48 7.45
N TYR A 204 15.27 7.52 7.75
CA TYR A 204 14.22 7.19 6.80
C TYR A 204 14.18 8.19 5.64
N GLU A 205 14.23 9.49 5.91
CA GLU A 205 14.24 10.51 4.85
C GLU A 205 15.50 10.40 3.98
N TRP A 206 16.66 10.19 4.59
CA TRP A 206 17.94 10.02 3.88
C TRP A 206 17.97 8.75 3.01
N LEU A 207 17.37 7.67 3.52
CA LEU A 207 17.30 6.40 2.82
C LEU A 207 16.27 6.44 1.68
N TRP A 208 15.16 7.14 1.86
CA TRP A 208 14.10 7.25 0.86
C TRP A 208 14.64 7.73 -0.48
N GLN A 209 15.46 8.78 -0.50
CA GLN A 209 16.05 9.33 -1.73
C GLN A 209 16.97 8.32 -2.44
N ARG A 210 17.79 7.59 -1.68
CA ARG A 210 18.76 6.62 -2.23
C ARG A 210 18.08 5.36 -2.76
N ILE A 211 17.10 4.84 -2.04
CA ILE A 211 16.28 3.73 -2.53
C ILE A 211 15.50 4.18 -3.77
N PHE A 212 14.90 5.38 -3.75
CA PHE A 212 14.20 5.92 -4.91
C PHE A 212 15.08 5.96 -6.16
N HIS A 213 16.30 6.51 -6.07
CA HIS A 213 17.24 6.53 -7.18
C HIS A 213 17.68 5.12 -7.59
N ALA A 214 18.08 4.27 -6.64
CA ALA A 214 18.56 2.93 -6.95
C ALA A 214 17.50 2.06 -7.62
N SER A 215 16.28 2.05 -7.09
CA SER A 215 15.15 1.30 -7.65
C SER A 215 14.74 1.88 -9.01
N THR A 216 14.66 3.20 -9.15
CA THR A 216 14.33 3.83 -10.44
C THR A 216 15.39 3.52 -11.50
N THR A 217 16.68 3.61 -11.17
CA THR A 217 17.77 3.29 -12.10
C THR A 217 17.80 1.80 -12.44
N SER A 218 17.63 0.92 -11.46
CA SER A 218 17.63 -0.53 -11.71
C SER A 218 16.44 -0.95 -12.59
N LEU A 219 15.28 -0.29 -12.46
CA LEU A 219 14.06 -0.66 -13.17
C LEU A 219 13.92 0.06 -14.51
N TYR A 220 14.14 1.37 -14.55
CA TYR A 220 13.90 2.26 -15.71
C TYR A 220 15.18 2.72 -16.41
N GLY A 221 16.35 2.30 -15.96
CA GLY A 221 17.62 2.70 -16.55
C GLY A 221 18.11 4.04 -16.00
N THR A 222 19.31 4.45 -16.40
CA THR A 222 19.92 5.68 -15.87
C THR A 222 19.28 6.94 -16.47
N LYS A 223 18.76 6.85 -17.70
CA LYS A 223 18.35 8.03 -18.48
C LYS A 223 17.17 8.80 -17.88
N LEU A 224 16.25 8.14 -17.17
CA LEU A 224 15.13 8.83 -16.52
C LEU A 224 15.62 9.88 -15.50
N ILE A 225 16.54 9.49 -14.62
CA ILE A 225 17.11 10.38 -13.60
C ILE A 225 18.09 11.37 -14.21
N GLU A 226 18.88 10.97 -15.23
CA GLU A 226 19.77 11.90 -15.95
C GLU A 226 19.00 13.03 -16.66
N MET A 227 17.85 12.71 -17.27
CA MET A 227 17.00 13.70 -17.94
C MET A 227 16.25 14.58 -16.94
N PHE A 228 15.86 14.01 -15.80
CA PHE A 228 15.05 14.69 -14.79
C PHE A 228 15.60 14.44 -13.37
N PRO A 229 16.68 15.14 -12.96
CA PRO A 229 17.29 14.97 -11.64
C PRO A 229 16.39 15.35 -10.46
N ASP A 230 15.26 16.01 -10.73
CA ASP A 230 14.25 16.43 -9.75
C ASP A 230 12.95 15.59 -9.86
N PHE A 231 12.99 14.45 -10.54
CA PHE A 231 11.83 13.56 -10.71
C PHE A 231 11.28 13.06 -9.37
N ASP A 232 12.15 12.78 -8.40
CA ASP A 232 11.83 12.36 -7.04
C ASP A 232 10.91 13.35 -6.30
N LYS A 233 11.10 14.66 -6.49
CA LYS A 233 10.33 15.71 -5.80
C LYS A 233 8.86 15.70 -6.21
N ASP A 234 8.60 15.72 -7.51
CA ASP A 234 7.23 15.67 -8.03
C ASP A 234 6.61 14.29 -7.74
N TYR A 235 7.39 13.22 -7.86
CA TYR A 235 6.95 11.88 -7.55
C TYR A 235 6.47 11.76 -6.10
N LYS A 236 7.25 12.23 -5.12
CA LYS A 236 6.90 12.17 -3.69
C LYS A 236 5.59 12.90 -3.39
N VAL A 237 5.38 14.08 -3.98
CA VAL A 237 4.12 14.84 -3.80
C VAL A 237 2.94 14.11 -4.42
N TRP A 238 3.11 13.49 -5.58
CA TRP A 238 2.06 12.69 -6.21
C TRP A 238 1.75 11.43 -5.40
N GLU A 239 2.77 10.69 -4.95
CA GLU A 239 2.66 9.46 -4.16
C GLU A 239 1.90 9.71 -2.84
N ASP A 240 2.30 10.73 -2.09
CA ASP A 240 1.67 11.12 -0.82
C ASP A 240 0.18 11.47 -0.98
N ASN A 241 -0.26 11.86 -2.18
CA ASN A 241 -1.61 12.30 -2.48
C ASN A 241 -2.38 11.36 -3.44
N MET A 242 -1.81 10.20 -3.79
CA MET A 242 -2.37 9.32 -4.81
C MET A 242 -3.80 8.88 -4.49
N LEU A 243 -4.09 8.54 -3.22
CA LEU A 243 -5.45 8.16 -2.79
C LEU A 243 -6.44 9.34 -2.86
N GLY A 244 -5.99 10.56 -2.53
CA GLY A 244 -6.80 11.76 -2.70
C GLY A 244 -7.17 12.00 -4.16
N LEU A 245 -6.20 11.82 -5.06
CA LEU A 245 -6.44 11.85 -6.50
C LEU A 245 -7.41 10.75 -6.93
N LEU A 246 -7.19 9.49 -6.53
CA LEU A 246 -8.06 8.35 -6.85
C LEU A 246 -9.52 8.61 -6.46
N PHE A 247 -9.75 9.10 -5.24
CA PHE A 247 -11.07 9.44 -4.73
C PHE A 247 -11.69 10.69 -5.38
N GLY A 248 -10.96 11.39 -6.23
CA GLY A 248 -11.46 12.54 -6.97
C GLY A 248 -11.62 13.79 -6.12
N VAL A 249 -10.79 13.96 -5.08
CA VAL A 249 -10.79 15.18 -4.26
C VAL A 249 -10.55 16.39 -5.19
N PRO A 250 -11.41 17.43 -5.17
CA PRO A 250 -11.37 18.47 -6.19
C PRO A 250 -10.04 19.22 -6.29
N ARG A 251 -9.70 19.69 -7.51
CA ARG A 251 -8.43 20.40 -7.80
C ARG A 251 -8.22 21.67 -6.97
N PHE A 252 -9.27 22.34 -6.51
CA PHE A 252 -9.12 23.52 -5.63
C PHE A 252 -8.75 23.14 -4.18
N VAL A 253 -8.94 21.88 -3.77
CA VAL A 253 -8.56 21.37 -2.44
C VAL A 253 -7.12 20.84 -2.45
N ILE A 254 -6.77 20.00 -3.42
CA ILE A 254 -5.44 19.36 -3.53
C ILE A 254 -4.71 19.77 -4.82
N GLY A 255 -4.75 21.05 -5.18
CA GLY A 255 -4.19 21.54 -6.45
C GLY A 255 -2.70 21.25 -6.64
N HIS A 256 -1.94 21.15 -5.54
CA HIS A 256 -0.53 20.74 -5.55
C HIS A 256 -0.35 19.28 -6.02
N ALA A 257 -1.23 18.36 -5.61
CA ALA A 257 -1.20 16.96 -6.03
C ALA A 257 -1.47 16.82 -7.54
N TYR A 258 -2.43 17.57 -8.06
CA TYR A 258 -2.70 17.60 -9.51
C TYR A 258 -1.52 18.17 -10.31
N LYS A 259 -0.88 19.24 -9.82
CA LYS A 259 0.33 19.80 -10.46
C LYS A 259 1.47 18.78 -10.50
N ALA A 260 1.71 18.07 -9.39
CA ALA A 260 2.73 17.02 -9.29
C ALA A 260 2.43 15.85 -10.23
N ARG A 261 1.17 15.40 -10.32
CA ARG A 261 0.73 14.41 -11.32
C ARG A 261 1.07 14.88 -12.74
N ASP A 262 0.61 16.07 -13.11
CA ASP A 262 0.76 16.60 -14.46
C ASP A 262 2.27 16.77 -14.82
N ALA A 263 3.11 17.15 -13.85
CA ALA A 263 4.56 17.24 -14.01
C ALA A 263 5.23 15.87 -14.22
N ASN A 264 4.89 14.86 -13.41
CA ASN A 264 5.40 13.50 -13.57
C ASN A 264 5.04 12.91 -14.94
N ILE A 265 3.77 13.04 -15.35
CA ILE A 265 3.32 12.57 -16.67
C ILE A 265 4.08 13.26 -17.80
N LYS A 266 4.32 14.57 -17.69
CA LYS A 266 5.11 15.31 -18.69
C LYS A 266 6.55 14.80 -18.78
N LYS A 267 7.23 14.60 -17.64
CA LYS A 267 8.61 14.08 -17.56
C LYS A 267 8.69 12.68 -18.17
N LEU A 268 7.81 11.77 -17.75
CA LEU A 268 7.76 10.40 -18.26
C LEU A 268 7.40 10.35 -19.76
N THR A 269 6.51 11.22 -20.24
CA THR A 269 6.18 11.33 -21.68
C THR A 269 7.41 11.70 -22.51
N ALA A 270 8.19 12.68 -22.06
CA ALA A 270 9.43 13.08 -22.74
C ALA A 270 10.50 11.97 -22.68
N PHE A 271 10.62 11.29 -21.54
CA PHE A 271 11.49 10.12 -21.38
C PHE A 271 11.12 8.99 -22.35
N LEU A 272 9.83 8.63 -22.44
CA LEU A 272 9.35 7.62 -23.38
C LEU A 272 9.63 8.02 -24.83
N ALA A 273 9.40 9.28 -25.19
CA ALA A 273 9.61 9.78 -26.56
C ALA A 273 11.06 9.66 -27.01
N GLU A 274 12.02 9.94 -26.11
CA GLU A 274 13.45 9.77 -26.40
C GLU A 274 13.90 8.32 -26.29
N GLY A 275 13.38 7.57 -25.33
CA GLY A 275 13.68 6.15 -25.17
C GLY A 275 13.26 5.33 -26.40
N TYR A 276 12.10 5.61 -27.01
CA TYR A 276 11.67 4.90 -28.22
C TYR A 276 12.53 5.20 -29.46
N LYS A 277 13.27 6.31 -29.47
CA LYS A 277 14.22 6.63 -30.55
C LYS A 277 15.59 6.01 -30.32
N ASN A 278 16.03 5.94 -29.07
CA ASN A 278 17.44 5.70 -28.72
C ASN A 278 17.69 4.38 -27.97
N GLY A 279 16.65 3.73 -27.45
CA GLY A 279 16.76 2.47 -26.72
C GLY A 279 17.06 1.29 -27.64
N SER A 280 17.67 0.23 -27.08
CA SER A 280 17.96 -1.03 -27.79
C SER A 280 16.70 -1.81 -28.23
N ASP A 281 16.89 -2.91 -28.94
CA ASP A 281 15.85 -3.82 -29.44
C ASP A 281 15.19 -4.72 -28.36
N GLY A 282 15.57 -4.56 -27.09
CA GLY A 282 14.95 -5.27 -25.95
C GLY A 282 15.49 -6.68 -25.67
N ASN A 283 16.63 -7.06 -26.26
CA ASN A 283 17.24 -8.38 -26.04
C ASN A 283 18.11 -8.49 -24.77
N SER A 284 18.54 -7.37 -24.20
CA SER A 284 19.32 -7.31 -22.96
C SER A 284 18.44 -7.49 -21.70
N ASP A 285 19.02 -8.00 -20.61
CA ASP A 285 18.37 -8.04 -19.30
C ASP A 285 18.20 -6.64 -18.69
N TRP A 286 19.13 -5.73 -19.01
CA TRP A 286 19.12 -4.35 -18.57
C TRP A 286 19.79 -3.42 -19.61
N GLU A 287 19.30 -2.19 -19.77
CA GLU A 287 19.91 -1.17 -20.64
C GLU A 287 19.64 0.28 -20.16
N PRO A 288 20.42 1.29 -20.58
CA PRO A 288 20.35 2.64 -19.98
C PRO A 288 19.03 3.41 -20.16
N TRP A 289 18.29 3.18 -21.25
CA TRP A 289 17.05 3.92 -21.55
C TRP A 289 15.85 3.39 -20.81
N PHE A 290 15.62 2.09 -20.79
CA PHE A 290 14.43 1.52 -20.15
C PHE A 290 14.74 0.48 -19.08
N GLY A 291 16.00 0.36 -18.68
CA GLY A 291 16.41 -0.47 -17.57
C GLY A 291 16.06 -1.93 -17.79
N ALA A 292 15.36 -2.50 -16.81
CA ALA A 292 15.05 -3.90 -16.74
C ALA A 292 14.09 -4.33 -17.87
N ARG A 293 14.30 -5.55 -18.37
CA ARG A 293 13.48 -6.19 -19.41
C ARG A 293 11.96 -6.12 -19.17
N VAL A 294 11.52 -6.12 -17.91
CA VAL A 294 10.09 -5.99 -17.55
C VAL A 294 9.48 -4.68 -18.06
N VAL A 295 10.20 -3.56 -17.99
CA VAL A 295 9.70 -2.24 -18.44
C VAL A 295 9.50 -2.27 -19.95
N ARG A 296 10.46 -2.85 -20.70
CA ARG A 296 10.33 -3.05 -22.14
C ARG A 296 9.13 -3.89 -22.54
N LYS A 297 8.91 -5.01 -21.87
CA LYS A 297 7.73 -5.87 -22.13
C LYS A 297 6.42 -5.16 -21.81
N ARG A 298 6.40 -4.25 -20.83
CA ARG A 298 5.24 -3.40 -20.57
C ARG A 298 5.01 -2.40 -21.71
N HIS A 299 6.07 -1.81 -22.26
CA HIS A 299 5.95 -0.91 -23.42
C HIS A 299 5.45 -1.62 -24.68
N GLU A 300 5.93 -2.83 -24.96
CA GLU A 300 5.37 -3.70 -26.01
C GLU A 300 3.87 -3.92 -25.80
N TYR A 301 3.45 -4.20 -24.56
CA TYR A 301 2.03 -4.36 -24.21
C TYR A 301 1.26 -3.06 -24.42
N TYR A 302 1.80 -1.89 -24.04
CA TYR A 302 1.12 -0.62 -24.23
C TYR A 302 0.89 -0.29 -25.71
N HIS A 303 1.88 -0.55 -26.57
CA HIS A 303 1.74 -0.42 -28.01
C HIS A 303 0.69 -1.37 -28.57
N GLN A 304 0.66 -2.62 -28.09
CA GLN A 304 -0.38 -3.60 -28.46
C GLN A 304 -1.80 -3.13 -28.08
N GLN A 305 -1.94 -2.40 -26.96
CA GLN A 305 -3.21 -1.79 -26.54
C GLN A 305 -3.52 -0.47 -27.26
N GLY A 306 -2.60 0.07 -28.05
CA GLY A 306 -2.76 1.34 -28.76
C GLY A 306 -2.84 2.56 -27.84
N LEU A 307 -2.18 2.51 -26.67
CA LEU A 307 -2.19 3.62 -25.71
C LEU A 307 -1.43 4.84 -26.25
N SER A 308 -1.96 6.04 -26.00
CA SER A 308 -1.21 7.28 -26.22
C SER A 308 0.05 7.32 -25.36
N ILE A 309 1.10 8.02 -25.80
CA ILE A 309 2.37 8.10 -25.06
C ILE A 309 2.18 8.68 -23.64
N GLU A 310 1.24 9.60 -23.46
CA GLU A 310 0.89 10.16 -22.15
C GLU A 310 0.23 9.11 -21.25
N SER A 311 -0.62 8.25 -21.84
CA SER A 311 -1.23 7.13 -21.09
C SER A 311 -0.19 6.07 -20.73
N GLN A 312 0.80 5.85 -21.59
CA GLN A 312 1.96 4.99 -21.26
C GLN A 312 2.76 5.55 -20.09
N ALA A 313 3.02 6.86 -20.10
CA ALA A 313 3.65 7.57 -18.98
C ALA A 313 2.83 7.41 -17.68
N GLY A 314 1.50 7.46 -17.76
CA GLY A 314 0.62 7.15 -16.62
C GLY A 314 0.78 5.72 -16.11
N CYS A 315 0.81 4.73 -17.01
CA CYS A 315 1.05 3.33 -16.66
C CYS A 315 2.43 3.12 -16.01
N ASP A 316 3.45 3.87 -16.41
CA ASP A 316 4.79 3.80 -15.83
C ASP A 316 4.87 4.50 -14.47
N LEU A 317 4.17 5.62 -14.30
CA LEU A 317 4.07 6.30 -13.01
C LEU A 317 3.47 5.39 -11.92
N VAL A 318 2.38 4.68 -12.23
CA VAL A 318 1.80 3.72 -11.28
C VAL A 318 2.63 2.45 -11.13
N PHE A 319 3.40 2.06 -12.14
CA PHE A 319 4.30 0.91 -12.03
C PHE A 319 5.47 1.21 -11.10
N LEU A 320 6.07 2.41 -11.19
CA LEU A 320 7.04 2.92 -10.22
C LEU A 320 6.46 2.90 -8.80
N ALA A 321 5.23 3.37 -8.61
CA ALA A 321 4.53 3.30 -7.32
C ALA A 321 4.37 1.88 -6.78
N GLY A 322 4.07 0.92 -7.66
CA GLY A 322 3.97 -0.49 -7.27
C GLY A 322 5.24 -1.05 -6.64
N ILE A 323 6.40 -0.49 -6.99
CA ILE A 323 7.72 -0.92 -6.50
C ILE A 323 8.15 -0.08 -5.29
N LEU A 324 8.14 1.25 -5.45
CA LEU A 324 8.76 2.19 -4.51
C LEU A 324 7.92 2.45 -3.25
N SER A 325 6.60 2.56 -3.40
CA SER A 325 5.71 3.03 -2.34
C SER A 325 5.58 2.07 -1.15
N ASN A 326 6.06 0.83 -1.30
CA ASN A 326 6.01 -0.21 -0.26
C ASN A 326 7.35 -0.57 0.31
N ALA A 327 8.32 -0.85 -0.57
CA ALA A 327 9.61 -1.37 -0.15
C ALA A 327 10.35 -0.34 0.71
N THR A 328 10.33 0.93 0.30
CA THR A 328 11.00 2.02 1.02
C THR A 328 10.50 2.19 2.47
N PRO A 329 9.19 2.39 2.74
CA PRO A 329 8.69 2.45 4.11
C PRO A 329 8.85 1.13 4.88
N ALA A 330 8.75 -0.03 4.23
CA ALA A 330 9.00 -1.31 4.90
C ALA A 330 10.46 -1.43 5.36
N THR A 331 11.42 -1.02 4.54
CA THR A 331 12.84 -0.93 4.92
C THR A 331 13.03 0.04 6.07
N GLY A 332 12.41 1.22 6.01
CA GLY A 332 12.47 2.22 7.07
C GLY A 332 11.99 1.68 8.41
N TRP A 333 10.82 1.03 8.46
CA TRP A 333 10.27 0.44 9.68
C TRP A 333 11.10 -0.72 10.21
N LEU A 334 11.61 -1.59 9.32
CA LEU A 334 12.47 -2.69 9.72
C LEU A 334 13.75 -2.14 10.36
N LEU A 335 14.42 -1.18 9.72
CA LEU A 335 15.60 -0.53 10.29
C LEU A 335 15.30 0.22 11.59
N ALA A 336 14.15 0.88 11.69
CA ALA A 336 13.72 1.54 12.91
C ALA A 336 13.67 0.56 14.09
N HIS A 337 13.08 -0.62 13.90
CA HIS A 337 13.07 -1.66 14.92
C HIS A 337 14.44 -2.29 15.16
N LEU A 338 15.25 -2.50 14.13
CA LEU A 338 16.57 -3.11 14.31
C LEU A 338 17.57 -2.19 15.02
N LEU A 339 17.50 -0.89 14.79
CA LEU A 339 18.47 0.11 15.29
C LEU A 339 18.02 0.80 16.58
N SER A 340 16.73 0.71 16.91
CA SER A 340 16.19 1.33 18.11
C SER A 340 16.70 0.64 19.38
N PRO A 341 17.13 1.40 20.41
CA PRO A 341 17.46 0.84 21.72
C PRO A 341 16.23 0.31 22.48
N THR A 342 15.02 0.54 21.97
CA THR A 342 13.76 0.05 22.55
C THR A 342 13.47 -1.40 22.17
N SER A 343 14.18 -1.94 21.19
CA SER A 343 14.10 -3.34 20.78
C SER A 343 15.02 -4.23 21.62
N PRO A 344 14.82 -5.56 21.62
CA PRO A 344 15.72 -6.47 22.34
C PRO A 344 17.18 -6.25 21.96
N SER A 345 18.06 -6.06 22.95
CA SER A 345 19.46 -5.66 22.74
C SER A 345 20.28 -6.67 21.93
N ASN A 346 19.85 -7.94 21.90
CA ASN A 346 20.47 -9.02 21.13
C ASN A 346 19.93 -9.15 19.69
N LEU A 347 18.89 -8.39 19.30
CA LEU A 347 18.27 -8.48 17.99
C LEU A 347 19.24 -8.09 16.86
N LEU A 348 19.81 -6.89 16.92
CA LEU A 348 20.74 -6.40 15.91
C LEU A 348 21.99 -7.29 15.78
N PRO A 349 22.67 -7.73 16.87
CA PRO A 349 23.76 -8.69 16.78
C PRO A 349 23.41 -9.98 16.04
N ARG A 350 22.25 -10.58 16.31
CA ARG A 350 21.80 -11.82 15.63
C ARG A 350 21.50 -11.58 14.15
N ILE A 351 20.88 -10.45 13.81
CA ILE A 351 20.66 -10.06 12.42
C ILE A 351 21.99 -9.84 11.70
N MET A 352 22.97 -9.20 12.35
CA MET A 352 24.30 -9.00 11.77
C MET A 352 25.03 -10.32 11.51
N GLU A 353 24.87 -11.32 12.38
CA GLU A 353 25.39 -12.67 12.16
C GLU A 353 24.76 -13.33 10.93
N GLU A 354 23.43 -13.30 10.83
CA GLU A 354 22.71 -13.79 9.64
C GLU A 354 23.15 -13.07 8.35
N LEU A 355 23.29 -11.75 8.38
CA LEU A 355 23.71 -10.98 7.20
C LEU A 355 25.13 -11.35 6.76
N ARG A 356 26.07 -11.48 7.70
CA ARG A 356 27.46 -11.88 7.41
C ARG A 356 27.55 -13.27 6.80
N SER A 357 26.66 -14.20 7.17
CA SER A 357 26.66 -15.55 6.58
C SER A 357 26.25 -15.58 5.11
N THR A 358 25.76 -14.46 4.56
CA THR A 358 25.40 -14.33 3.13
C THR A 358 26.47 -13.65 2.29
N GLN A 359 27.53 -13.12 2.91
CA GLN A 359 28.61 -12.45 2.18
C GLN A 359 29.46 -13.46 1.42
N ARG A 360 29.70 -13.17 0.15
CA ARG A 360 30.63 -13.89 -0.70
C ARG A 360 32.06 -13.37 -0.48
N PRO A 361 33.10 -14.13 -0.89
CA PRO A 361 34.50 -13.69 -0.73
C PRO A 361 34.82 -12.33 -1.38
N ASN A 362 34.07 -11.92 -2.40
CA ASN A 362 34.23 -10.62 -3.06
C ASN A 362 33.45 -9.47 -2.39
N GLY A 363 32.88 -9.69 -1.20
CA GLY A 363 32.10 -8.71 -0.44
C GLY A 363 30.64 -8.56 -0.88
N SER A 364 30.24 -9.12 -2.03
CA SER A 364 28.85 -9.10 -2.49
C SER A 364 27.95 -10.01 -1.66
N VAL A 365 26.65 -9.72 -1.63
CA VAL A 365 25.65 -10.51 -0.89
C VAL A 365 25.03 -11.57 -1.80
N ASP A 366 24.95 -12.80 -1.31
CA ASP A 366 24.18 -13.86 -1.96
C ASP A 366 22.67 -13.67 -1.73
N VAL A 367 21.98 -13.11 -2.73
CA VAL A 367 20.53 -12.84 -2.68
C VAL A 367 19.70 -14.10 -2.37
N PRO A 368 19.91 -15.26 -3.04
CA PRO A 368 19.23 -16.50 -2.65
C PRO A 368 19.42 -16.89 -1.18
N ALA A 369 20.61 -16.72 -0.60
CA ALA A 369 20.86 -16.99 0.81
C ALA A 369 20.16 -15.96 1.72
N LEU A 370 20.24 -14.67 1.38
CA LEU A 370 19.60 -13.56 2.11
C LEU A 370 18.09 -13.77 2.29
N THR A 371 17.41 -14.25 1.24
CA THR A 371 15.96 -14.48 1.28
C THR A 371 15.53 -15.66 2.15
N LYS A 372 16.48 -16.45 2.67
CA LYS A 372 16.24 -17.62 3.51
C LYS A 372 16.65 -17.41 4.98
N LEU A 373 17.23 -16.26 5.32
CA LEU A 373 17.64 -15.94 6.69
C LEU A 373 16.43 -15.93 7.64
N PRO A 374 16.37 -16.81 8.67
CA PRO A 374 15.15 -17.01 9.42
C PRO A 374 14.70 -15.77 10.22
N LEU A 375 15.58 -15.18 11.04
CA LEU A 375 15.21 -14.07 11.92
C LEU A 375 14.93 -12.80 11.11
N LEU A 376 15.77 -12.48 10.13
CA LEU A 376 15.55 -11.32 9.25
C LEU A 376 14.22 -11.41 8.50
N ASN A 377 13.84 -12.60 8.02
CA ASN A 377 12.56 -12.79 7.35
C ASN A 377 11.37 -12.73 8.31
N SER A 378 11.51 -13.28 9.51
CA SER A 378 10.49 -13.16 10.55
C SER A 378 10.25 -11.69 10.92
N ALA A 379 11.31 -10.92 11.15
CA ALA A 379 11.24 -9.49 11.43
C ALA A 379 10.64 -8.68 10.26
N PHE A 380 10.97 -9.04 9.02
CA PHE A 380 10.35 -8.45 7.82
C PHE A 380 8.84 -8.71 7.77
N HIS A 381 8.42 -9.96 7.98
CA HIS A 381 7.00 -10.31 7.98
C HIS A 381 6.24 -9.64 9.13
N GLU A 382 6.86 -9.50 10.30
CA GLU A 382 6.30 -8.76 11.42
C GLU A 382 6.16 -7.26 11.11
N THR A 383 7.17 -6.68 10.45
CA THR A 383 7.11 -5.31 9.95
C THR A 383 5.91 -5.12 9.03
N LEU A 384 5.71 -6.02 8.06
CA LEU A 384 4.53 -5.95 7.20
C LEU A 384 3.21 -6.13 7.96
N ARG A 385 3.17 -7.02 8.96
CA ARG A 385 1.96 -7.25 9.77
C ARG A 385 1.51 -5.96 10.46
N LEU A 386 2.45 -5.22 11.04
CA LEU A 386 2.17 -3.97 11.73
C LEU A 386 1.93 -2.80 10.78
N TYR A 387 2.72 -2.65 9.72
CA TYR A 387 2.75 -1.37 8.99
C TYR A 387 2.00 -1.38 7.65
N VAL A 388 1.49 -2.53 7.20
CA VAL A 388 0.59 -2.59 6.03
C VAL A 388 -0.84 -2.28 6.45
N ASP A 389 -1.47 -1.30 5.78
CA ASP A 389 -2.91 -0.99 5.87
C ASP A 389 -3.66 -1.37 4.58
N LEU A 390 -3.28 -2.48 3.96
CA LEU A 390 -3.87 -2.92 2.70
C LEU A 390 -5.38 -3.12 2.83
N LEU A 391 -6.14 -2.46 1.94
CA LEU A 391 -7.58 -2.68 1.78
C LEU A 391 -7.83 -3.36 0.44
N ILE A 392 -8.25 -4.63 0.49
CA ILE A 392 -8.76 -5.29 -0.70
C ILE A 392 -10.09 -4.63 -1.07
N VAL A 393 -10.23 -4.15 -2.30
CA VAL A 393 -11.48 -3.55 -2.81
C VAL A 393 -11.90 -4.31 -4.06
N ARG A 394 -13.15 -4.78 -4.09
CA ARG A 394 -13.75 -5.44 -5.25
C ARG A 394 -15.14 -4.91 -5.51
N GLN A 395 -15.47 -4.75 -6.78
CA GLN A 395 -16.85 -4.55 -7.24
C GLN A 395 -17.51 -5.91 -7.46
N VAL A 396 -18.78 -6.02 -7.08
CA VAL A 396 -19.59 -7.22 -7.29
C VAL A 396 -20.23 -7.16 -8.68
N ASP A 397 -19.74 -7.94 -9.63
CA ASP A 397 -20.22 -7.96 -11.02
C ASP A 397 -21.55 -8.69 -11.16
N SER A 398 -21.75 -9.74 -10.35
CA SER A 398 -23.00 -10.48 -10.21
C SER A 398 -23.18 -10.88 -8.75
N SER A 399 -24.42 -10.86 -8.25
CA SER A 399 -24.72 -11.16 -6.85
C SER A 399 -24.13 -12.51 -6.42
N VAL A 400 -23.50 -12.54 -5.25
CA VAL A 400 -22.74 -13.69 -4.75
C VAL A 400 -22.95 -13.87 -3.25
N THR A 401 -22.83 -15.12 -2.79
CA THR A 401 -22.76 -15.44 -1.36
C THR A 401 -21.33 -15.83 -1.01
N LEU A 402 -20.67 -15.02 -0.18
CA LEU A 402 -19.32 -15.30 0.31
C LEU A 402 -19.37 -16.21 1.53
N ALA A 403 -18.53 -17.26 1.52
CA ALA A 403 -18.42 -18.28 2.57
C ALA A 403 -19.76 -18.91 3.01
N GLY A 404 -20.76 -18.98 2.11
CA GLY A 404 -22.10 -19.49 2.44
C GLY A 404 -22.92 -18.60 3.39
N GLN A 405 -22.36 -17.49 3.89
CA GLN A 405 -22.95 -16.69 4.96
C GLN A 405 -23.36 -15.28 4.51
N HIS A 406 -22.58 -14.66 3.64
CA HIS A 406 -22.69 -13.23 3.35
C HIS A 406 -23.16 -12.99 1.92
N HIS A 407 -24.46 -12.70 1.77
CA HIS A 407 -25.04 -12.34 0.48
C HIS A 407 -24.74 -10.88 0.15
N VAL A 408 -24.07 -10.63 -0.98
CA VAL A 408 -23.74 -9.30 -1.51
C VAL A 408 -24.31 -9.14 -2.91
N ARG A 409 -24.85 -7.95 -3.22
CA ARG A 409 -25.59 -7.72 -4.47
C ARG A 409 -24.70 -7.14 -5.55
N GLN A 410 -25.08 -7.37 -6.81
CA GLN A 410 -24.48 -6.70 -7.96
C GLN A 410 -24.42 -5.17 -7.77
N GLY A 411 -23.29 -4.56 -8.12
CA GLY A 411 -23.03 -3.13 -8.00
C GLY A 411 -22.58 -2.68 -6.60
N GLU A 412 -22.59 -3.56 -5.61
CA GLU A 412 -22.01 -3.29 -4.29
C GLU A 412 -20.48 -3.49 -4.31
N HIS A 413 -19.82 -3.04 -3.24
CA HIS A 413 -18.42 -3.35 -3.01
C HIS A 413 -18.24 -4.41 -1.93
N VAL A 414 -17.17 -5.18 -2.07
CA VAL A 414 -16.62 -6.06 -1.03
C VAL A 414 -15.24 -5.52 -0.66
N MET A 415 -15.00 -5.35 0.63
CA MET A 415 -13.72 -4.89 1.15
C MET A 415 -13.18 -5.83 2.22
N ALA A 416 -11.88 -6.09 2.20
CA ALA A 416 -11.18 -6.84 3.25
C ALA A 416 -9.95 -6.04 3.75
N PRO A 417 -10.05 -5.38 4.93
CA PRO A 417 -8.96 -4.62 5.51
C PRO A 417 -7.97 -5.53 6.24
N SER A 418 -6.71 -5.54 5.79
CA SER A 418 -5.63 -6.28 6.47
C SER A 418 -5.41 -5.80 7.90
N TRP A 419 -5.59 -4.51 8.19
CA TRP A 419 -5.49 -3.96 9.56
C TRP A 419 -6.36 -4.72 10.57
N MET A 420 -7.56 -5.13 10.17
CA MET A 420 -8.50 -5.81 11.05
C MET A 420 -7.96 -7.18 11.47
N THR A 421 -7.45 -7.97 10.52
CA THR A 421 -6.99 -9.35 10.75
C THR A 421 -5.55 -9.43 11.23
N HIS A 422 -4.66 -8.56 10.74
CA HIS A 422 -3.25 -8.50 11.14
C HIS A 422 -3.07 -8.16 12.62
N ARG A 423 -4.06 -7.48 13.22
CA ARG A 423 -4.05 -7.07 14.64
C ARG A 423 -5.15 -7.75 15.45
N ASP A 424 -5.61 -8.91 15.00
CA ASP A 424 -6.57 -9.71 15.76
C ASP A 424 -5.84 -10.50 16.86
N PRO A 425 -6.10 -10.27 18.16
CA PRO A 425 -5.46 -11.01 19.25
C PRO A 425 -5.77 -12.51 19.25
N ASP A 426 -6.85 -12.93 18.60
CA ASP A 426 -7.19 -14.36 18.48
C ASP A 426 -6.24 -15.08 17.51
N THR A 427 -5.63 -14.34 16.57
CA THR A 427 -4.59 -14.85 15.64
C THR A 427 -3.18 -14.49 16.11
N PHE A 428 -2.97 -13.29 16.66
CA PHE A 428 -1.66 -12.74 17.00
C PHE A 428 -1.62 -12.25 18.45
N ALA A 429 -0.96 -12.99 19.33
CA ALA A 429 -0.73 -12.54 20.71
C ALA A 429 0.04 -11.21 20.75
N ARG A 430 -0.35 -10.28 21.63
CA ARG A 430 0.20 -8.90 21.68
C ARG A 430 0.22 -8.26 20.28
N PRO A 431 -0.96 -8.09 19.64
CA PRO A 431 -1.05 -7.77 18.21
C PRO A 431 -0.52 -6.37 17.85
N ASP A 432 -0.43 -5.46 18.81
CA ASP A 432 0.06 -4.10 18.55
C ASP A 432 1.56 -3.95 18.86
N GLU A 433 2.22 -4.99 19.38
CA GLU A 433 3.66 -5.02 19.65
C GLU A 433 4.44 -5.64 18.49
N PHE A 434 5.66 -5.15 18.27
CA PHE A 434 6.61 -5.74 17.32
C PHE A 434 7.33 -6.92 17.99
N ASP A 435 7.13 -8.10 17.43
CA ASP A 435 7.82 -9.32 17.83
C ASP A 435 8.63 -9.89 16.65
N PRO A 436 9.96 -9.70 16.62
CA PRO A 436 10.79 -10.13 15.50
C PRO A 436 10.83 -11.65 15.35
N GLU A 437 10.43 -12.41 16.37
CA GLU A 437 10.45 -13.88 16.38
C GLU A 437 9.08 -14.49 16.07
N ARG A 438 8.04 -13.68 15.85
CA ARG A 438 6.66 -14.15 15.69
C ARG A 438 6.46 -15.22 14.62
N PHE A 439 7.24 -15.13 13.53
CA PHE A 439 7.16 -16.05 12.41
C PHE A 439 8.32 -17.06 12.40
N LEU A 440 9.16 -17.10 13.43
CA LEU A 440 10.19 -18.13 13.57
C LEU A 440 9.56 -19.49 13.88
N CYS A 441 10.15 -20.51 13.28
CA CYS A 441 9.82 -21.90 13.54
C CYS A 441 11.14 -22.67 13.67
N GLU A 442 11.21 -23.53 14.69
CA GLU A 442 12.32 -24.43 14.90
C GLU A 442 11.91 -25.83 14.43
N ASP A 443 12.77 -26.45 13.63
CA ASP A 443 12.61 -27.84 13.23
C ASP A 443 12.86 -28.75 14.46
N PRO A 444 11.89 -29.59 14.87
CA PRO A 444 12.01 -30.37 16.11
C PRO A 444 13.13 -31.41 16.11
N GLU A 445 13.57 -31.87 14.94
CA GLU A 445 14.60 -32.92 14.82
C GLU A 445 16.01 -32.34 14.74
N THR A 446 16.16 -31.22 14.01
CA THR A 446 17.46 -30.62 13.70
C THR A 446 17.78 -29.37 14.51
N GLY A 447 16.79 -28.79 15.22
CA GLY A 447 16.92 -27.49 15.88
C GLY A 447 17.11 -26.33 14.89
N LYS A 448 16.94 -26.57 13.59
CA LYS A 448 17.21 -25.57 12.56
C LYS A 448 16.10 -24.53 12.55
N LEU A 449 16.48 -23.27 12.70
CA LEU A 449 15.56 -22.14 12.57
C LEU A 449 15.18 -21.90 11.11
N SER A 450 13.90 -21.63 10.91
CA SER A 450 13.27 -21.20 9.66
C SER A 450 12.22 -20.13 9.97
N TYR A 451 11.66 -19.50 8.94
CA TYR A 451 10.48 -18.64 9.10
C TYR A 451 9.28 -19.27 8.38
N ASN A 452 8.08 -19.12 8.93
CA ASN A 452 6.86 -19.65 8.34
C ASN A 452 5.64 -18.77 8.67
N THR A 453 4.91 -18.36 7.63
CA THR A 453 3.69 -17.56 7.74
C THR A 453 2.41 -18.38 7.52
N SER A 454 2.51 -19.68 7.22
CA SER A 454 1.38 -20.54 6.86
C SER A 454 0.40 -20.75 8.01
N LYS A 455 0.87 -20.70 9.27
CA LYS A 455 0.02 -20.76 10.47
C LYS A 455 -1.00 -19.62 10.53
N SER A 456 -0.74 -18.50 9.84
CA SER A 456 -1.62 -17.33 9.78
C SER A 456 -2.31 -17.19 8.41
N ALA A 457 -2.34 -18.25 7.59
CA ALA A 457 -2.93 -18.20 6.26
C ALA A 457 -4.39 -17.71 6.30
N GLY A 458 -4.72 -16.74 5.44
CA GLY A 458 -6.05 -16.13 5.37
C GLY A 458 -6.31 -15.01 6.39
N SER A 459 -5.61 -15.00 7.54
CA SER A 459 -5.57 -13.85 8.47
C SER A 459 -4.43 -12.87 8.15
N TYR A 460 -3.35 -13.36 7.53
CA TYR A 460 -2.18 -12.59 7.12
C TYR A 460 -2.07 -12.56 5.59
N PHE A 461 -2.22 -11.37 5.00
CA PHE A 461 -2.21 -11.18 3.55
C PHE A 461 -1.59 -9.82 3.15
N PRO A 462 -0.34 -9.52 3.54
CA PRO A 462 0.29 -8.22 3.28
C PRO A 462 0.44 -7.90 1.79
N PHE A 463 0.44 -8.93 0.92
CA PHE A 463 0.53 -8.80 -0.54
C PHE A 463 -0.82 -8.99 -1.24
N GLY A 464 -1.91 -9.03 -0.47
CA GLY A 464 -3.24 -9.42 -0.93
C GLY A 464 -3.34 -10.90 -1.26
N GLY A 465 -4.30 -11.27 -2.11
CA GLY A 465 -4.60 -12.66 -2.43
C GLY A 465 -5.38 -12.85 -3.73
N GLY A 466 -5.44 -14.10 -4.16
CA GLY A 466 -6.13 -14.50 -5.39
C GLY A 466 -5.45 -13.98 -6.66
N HIS A 467 -6.25 -13.74 -7.70
CA HIS A 467 -5.75 -13.32 -9.01
C HIS A 467 -5.10 -11.93 -9.02
N TYR A 468 -5.38 -11.09 -8.03
CA TYR A 468 -4.84 -9.74 -7.88
C TYR A 468 -3.77 -9.63 -6.79
N MET A 469 -3.15 -10.76 -6.41
CA MET A 469 -2.01 -10.75 -5.49
C MET A 469 -0.84 -9.97 -6.10
N CYS A 470 -0.08 -9.24 -5.27
CA CYS A 470 1.04 -8.41 -5.72
C CYS A 470 2.01 -9.22 -6.60
N PRO A 471 2.22 -8.84 -7.88
CA PRO A 471 3.15 -9.53 -8.76
C PRO A 471 4.61 -9.25 -8.39
N GLY A 472 4.90 -8.11 -7.77
CA GLY A 472 6.25 -7.73 -7.33
C GLY A 472 6.66 -8.29 -5.97
N ARG A 473 5.84 -9.12 -5.29
CA ARG A 473 6.08 -9.55 -3.89
C ARG A 473 7.45 -10.21 -3.65
N THR A 474 7.96 -10.97 -4.62
CA THR A 474 9.27 -11.61 -4.51
C THR A 474 10.39 -10.57 -4.58
N PHE A 475 10.28 -9.64 -5.54
CA PHE A 475 11.22 -8.53 -5.68
C PHE A 475 11.14 -7.59 -4.48
N ALA A 476 9.95 -7.16 -4.05
CA ALA A 476 9.77 -6.26 -2.90
C ALA A 476 10.41 -6.83 -1.62
N LYS A 477 10.25 -8.13 -1.36
CA LYS A 477 10.95 -8.81 -0.26
C LYS A 477 12.47 -8.70 -0.44
N GLN A 478 12.98 -9.05 -1.62
CA GLN A 478 14.41 -9.01 -1.91
C GLN A 478 14.99 -7.59 -1.84
N GLU A 479 14.26 -6.59 -2.30
CA GLU A 479 14.61 -5.17 -2.26
C GLU A 479 14.69 -4.66 -0.82
N VAL A 480 13.71 -5.00 0.04
CA VAL A 480 13.74 -4.62 1.46
C VAL A 480 14.91 -5.27 2.19
N LEU A 481 15.05 -6.60 2.06
CA LEU A 481 16.14 -7.32 2.73
C LEU A 481 17.51 -6.90 2.18
N GLY A 482 17.61 -6.70 0.88
CA GLY A 482 18.81 -6.21 0.20
C GLY A 482 19.19 -4.80 0.64
N SER A 483 18.21 -3.90 0.82
CA SER A 483 18.46 -2.55 1.35
C SER A 483 19.01 -2.61 2.77
N VAL A 484 18.41 -3.43 3.64
CA VAL A 484 18.90 -3.63 5.02
C VAL A 484 20.30 -4.21 5.02
N ALA A 485 20.56 -5.24 4.20
CA ALA A 485 21.87 -5.86 4.08
C ALA A 485 22.92 -4.86 3.59
N THR A 486 22.65 -4.15 2.50
CA THR A 486 23.54 -3.13 1.92
C THR A 486 23.84 -2.04 2.94
N LEU A 487 22.85 -1.54 3.67
CA LEU A 487 23.09 -0.51 4.68
C LEU A 487 23.94 -1.04 5.84
N LEU A 488 23.51 -2.13 6.48
CA LEU A 488 24.12 -2.62 7.72
C LEU A 488 25.49 -3.27 7.50
N LEU A 489 25.75 -3.85 6.32
CA LEU A 489 27.06 -4.44 5.99
C LEU A 489 28.10 -3.38 5.59
N ASN A 490 27.68 -2.26 4.98
CA ASN A 490 28.62 -1.24 4.49
C ASN A 490 28.81 -0.05 5.44
N LEU A 491 27.86 0.22 6.35
CA LEU A 491 27.91 1.37 7.24
C LEU A 491 27.94 0.98 8.72
N ASP A 492 28.64 1.77 9.51
CA ASP A 492 28.46 1.87 10.95
C ASP A 492 27.32 2.85 11.23
N VAL A 493 26.30 2.38 11.95
CA VAL A 493 25.09 3.15 12.26
C VAL A 493 25.00 3.34 13.77
N THR A 494 25.06 4.60 14.22
CA THR A 494 24.93 4.96 15.63
C THR A 494 23.63 5.69 15.89
N PHE A 495 22.75 5.14 16.73
CA PHE A 495 21.51 5.80 17.12
C PHE A 495 21.75 7.03 18.00
N LEU A 496 21.21 8.18 17.62
CA LEU A 496 21.33 9.43 18.37
C LEU A 496 20.05 9.75 19.15
N GLY A 497 18.89 9.55 18.54
CA GLY A 497 17.59 9.80 19.16
C GLY A 497 16.46 9.71 18.15
N PHE A 498 15.22 9.81 18.62
CA PHE A 498 14.05 9.98 17.77
C PHE A 498 13.83 11.45 17.42
N VAL A 499 13.14 11.68 16.31
CA VAL A 499 12.70 13.02 15.89
C VAL A 499 11.23 12.99 15.50
N HIS A 500 10.51 14.06 15.82
CA HIS A 500 9.16 14.29 15.32
C HIS A 500 9.20 15.10 14.04
N GLU A 501 8.39 14.71 13.07
CA GLU A 501 8.16 15.44 11.83
C GLU A 501 6.85 16.24 11.95
N LYS A 502 6.89 17.53 11.58
CA LYS A 502 5.70 18.37 11.45
C LYS A 502 5.90 19.38 10.31
N GLY A 503 5.13 19.23 9.23
CA GLY A 503 5.13 20.17 8.10
C GLY A 503 6.46 20.24 7.36
N GLY A 504 7.12 19.10 7.18
CA GLY A 504 8.43 18.93 6.57
C GLY A 504 9.61 19.24 7.50
N ARG A 505 9.37 19.58 8.77
CA ARG A 505 10.42 19.97 9.72
C ARG A 505 10.60 18.94 10.82
N TYR A 506 11.85 18.66 11.16
CA TYR A 506 12.22 17.70 12.19
C TYR A 506 12.67 18.39 13.47
N SER A 507 12.27 17.84 14.62
CA SER A 507 12.66 18.30 15.94
C SER A 507 13.00 17.11 16.84
N SER A 508 13.98 17.27 17.75
CA SER A 508 14.40 16.19 18.64
C SER A 508 13.26 15.78 19.58
N ALA A 509 13.05 14.47 19.71
CA ALA A 509 12.04 13.86 20.56
C ALA A 509 12.62 13.07 21.74
N GLY A 510 13.95 12.92 21.83
CA GLY A 510 14.61 12.14 22.89
C GLY A 510 14.83 10.68 22.50
N ARG A 511 15.10 9.80 23.49
CA ARG A 511 15.50 8.39 23.27
C ARG A 511 14.51 7.36 23.84
N GLY A 512 13.48 7.82 24.56
CA GLY A 512 12.49 6.92 25.17
C GLY A 512 11.56 6.29 24.15
N SER A 513 11.01 5.12 24.47
CA SER A 513 10.13 4.32 23.59
C SER A 513 8.83 5.03 23.23
N GLU A 514 8.37 5.95 24.07
CA GLU A 514 7.23 6.82 23.80
C GLU A 514 7.42 7.74 22.59
N ASN A 515 8.67 7.94 22.16
CA ASN A 515 9.04 8.78 21.01
C ASN A 515 9.31 7.98 19.74
N PHE A 516 9.11 6.66 19.76
CA PHE A 516 9.23 5.83 18.57
C PHE A 516 8.29 6.36 17.46
N PRO A 517 8.71 6.41 16.19
CA PRO A 517 7.92 7.02 15.12
C PRO A 517 6.51 6.43 15.02
N GLY A 518 5.52 7.31 14.79
CA GLY A 518 4.12 6.93 14.59
C GLY A 518 3.82 6.62 13.12
N LEU A 519 2.58 6.25 12.82
CA LEU A 519 2.10 6.12 11.44
C LEU A 519 1.81 7.51 10.85
N LYS A 520 2.31 7.79 9.64
CA LYS A 520 1.97 9.00 8.88
C LYS A 520 0.48 9.01 8.55
N ASP A 521 -0.16 10.16 8.76
CA ASP A 521 -1.57 10.35 8.40
C ASP A 521 -1.76 10.16 6.88
N ASN A 522 -2.74 9.32 6.52
CA ASN A 522 -3.17 9.06 5.15
C ASN A 522 -4.57 8.43 5.13
N TYR A 523 -5.22 8.40 3.97
CA TYR A 523 -6.49 7.68 3.83
C TYR A 523 -6.32 6.18 4.11
N ALA A 524 -7.36 5.59 4.70
CA ALA A 524 -7.41 4.16 4.98
C ALA A 524 -7.33 3.32 3.70
N GLY A 525 -6.70 2.15 3.80
CA GLY A 525 -6.46 1.29 2.64
C GLY A 525 -5.20 1.64 1.86
N ASN A 526 -4.33 2.44 2.47
CA ASN A 526 -3.00 2.70 1.95
C ASN A 526 -2.11 1.45 2.05
N GLN A 527 -0.98 1.45 1.36
CA GLN A 527 -0.11 0.28 1.24
C GLN A 527 0.72 0.06 2.53
N VAL A 528 2.05 -0.03 2.47
CA VAL A 528 2.88 0.13 3.68
C VAL A 528 2.84 1.60 4.10
N VAL A 529 2.37 1.89 5.31
CA VAL A 529 2.22 3.25 5.82
C VAL A 529 3.60 3.82 6.17
N GLY A 530 3.91 5.05 5.77
CA GLY A 530 5.18 5.71 6.13
C GLY A 530 5.27 6.13 7.60
N MET A 531 6.46 6.54 8.03
CA MET A 531 6.72 7.04 9.39
C MET A 531 6.30 8.51 9.57
N GLN A 532 5.64 8.81 10.69
CA GLN A 532 5.45 10.14 11.25
C GLN A 532 6.56 10.38 12.29
N GLY A 533 7.63 11.04 11.87
CA GLY A 533 8.89 11.12 12.59
C GLY A 533 9.99 10.28 11.94
N ASP A 534 11.13 10.14 12.62
CA ASP A 534 12.29 9.40 12.12
C ASP A 534 13.24 9.00 13.26
N LEU A 535 14.26 8.21 12.95
CA LEU A 535 15.43 7.95 13.76
C LEU A 535 16.55 8.87 13.30
N LYS A 536 17.04 9.73 14.20
CA LYS A 536 18.27 10.46 13.99
C LYS A 536 19.46 9.54 14.28
N VAL A 537 20.34 9.37 13.31
CA VAL A 537 21.50 8.48 13.38
C VAL A 537 22.77 9.19 12.89
N ARG A 538 23.93 8.72 13.37
CA ARG A 538 25.21 8.98 12.73
C ARG A 538 25.58 7.78 11.85
N LEU A 539 25.84 8.03 10.58
CA LEU A 539 26.29 7.04 9.59
C LEU A 539 27.77 7.26 9.28
N LYS A 540 28.54 6.18 9.18
CA LYS A 540 29.92 6.23 8.70
C LYS A 540 30.21 5.01 7.82
N ALA A 541 30.92 5.18 6.72
CA ALA A 541 31.37 4.06 5.90
C ALA A 541 32.34 3.17 6.70
N LYS A 542 32.17 1.85 6.60
CA LYS A 542 33.10 0.88 7.17
C LYS A 542 34.41 0.92 6.38
N ALA A 543 35.51 0.70 7.12
CA ALA A 543 36.86 0.71 6.60
C ALA A 543 37.16 -0.49 5.70
#